data_AF-A0AAJ6P9Q4-F1
#
_entry.id   AF-A0AAJ6P9Q4-F1
#
_cell.length_a   1.000
_cell.length_b   1.000
_cell.length_c   1.000
_cell.angle_alpha   90.00
_cell.angle_beta   90.00
_cell.angle_gamma   90.00
#
_symmetry.space_group_name_H-M   'P 1'
#
loop_
_entity.id
_entity.type
_entity.pdbx_description
1 polymer ?
#
loop_
_entity_poly.entity_id
_entity_poly.type
_entity_poly.pdbx_seq_one_letter_code
_entity_poly.pdbx_strand_id
1 'polypeptide(L)'
;MNIEIYNQVGELVEVKAIENFIITPNITQFTIGMMTNESYAKLNASANQELKIRLEIAVTRLELKPEITAIDLQLLKGIWDGLIQGMPEGILNNDDKQSWISLCNINNMPFTFNDDYTMQIINDYNV
;
A
#
# COMPACT_ATOMS: atom_id res chain seq x y z
N MET A 1 3.04 10.23 -18.25
CA MET A 1 3.81 9.25 -19.06
C MET A 1 3.58 9.59 -20.52
N ASN A 2 4.59 9.47 -21.37
CA ASN A 2 4.49 9.84 -22.79
C ASN A 2 4.66 8.59 -23.67
N ILE A 3 3.93 8.54 -24.80
CA ILE A 3 4.18 7.58 -25.87
C ILE A 3 4.88 8.33 -27.00
N GLU A 4 5.97 7.75 -27.47
CA GLU A 4 6.70 8.21 -28.65
C GLU A 4 6.28 7.35 -29.85
N ILE A 5 5.89 8.01 -30.95
CA ILE A 5 5.54 7.35 -32.21
C ILE A 5 6.65 7.63 -33.21
N TYR A 6 7.16 6.58 -33.84
CA TYR A 6 8.22 6.65 -34.84
C TYR A 6 7.70 6.27 -36.23
N ASN A 7 8.22 6.89 -37.28
CA ASN A 7 7.87 6.54 -38.67
C ASN A 7 8.62 5.26 -39.12
N GLN A 8 8.38 4.80 -40.35
CA GLN A 8 9.02 3.58 -40.89
C GLN A 8 10.53 3.69 -41.09
N VAL A 9 11.11 4.89 -41.01
CA VAL A 9 12.56 5.14 -41.07
C VAL A 9 13.16 5.45 -39.70
N GLY A 10 12.37 5.36 -38.62
CA GLY A 10 12.85 5.49 -37.23
C GLY A 10 12.95 6.91 -36.71
N GLU A 11 12.36 7.90 -37.40
CA GLU A 11 12.32 9.28 -36.90
C GLU A 11 11.11 9.46 -35.97
N LEU A 12 11.32 10.17 -34.85
CA LEU A 12 10.26 10.54 -33.92
C LEU A 12 9.28 11.49 -34.61
N VAL A 13 8.03 11.07 -34.78
CA VAL A 13 6.98 11.84 -35.47
C VAL A 13 6.00 12.49 -34.51
N GLU A 14 5.79 11.91 -33.34
CA GLU A 14 4.80 12.40 -32.40
C GLU A 14 5.12 11.97 -30.96
N VAL A 15 4.90 12.88 -30.00
CA VAL A 15 4.88 12.57 -28.57
C VAL A 15 3.48 12.86 -28.06
N LYS A 16 2.76 11.82 -27.63
CA LYS A 16 1.44 11.95 -27.00
C LYS A 16 1.56 11.80 -25.50
N ALA A 17 0.96 12.74 -24.76
CA ALA A 17 0.73 12.55 -23.34
C ALA A 17 -0.44 11.56 -23.16
N ILE A 18 -0.26 10.53 -22.34
CA ILE A 18 -1.38 9.69 -21.90
C ILE A 18 -2.04 10.40 -20.73
N GLU A 19 -3.22 10.96 -20.95
CA GLU A 19 -4.11 11.35 -19.87
C GLU A 19 -4.74 10.08 -19.26
N ASN A 20 -4.82 10.02 -17.93
CA ASN A 20 -5.41 8.90 -17.16
C ASN A 20 -4.70 7.54 -17.28
N PHE A 21 -3.37 7.50 -17.35
CA PHE A 21 -2.64 6.24 -17.17
C PHE A 21 -2.95 5.67 -15.77
N ILE A 22 -3.64 4.53 -15.70
CA ILE A 22 -3.97 3.88 -14.44
C ILE A 22 -2.67 3.35 -13.83
N ILE A 23 -2.20 4.02 -12.79
CA ILE A 23 -1.11 3.50 -11.97
C ILE A 23 -1.71 2.45 -11.05
N THR A 24 -1.38 1.18 -11.29
CA THR A 24 -1.86 0.07 -10.47
C THR A 24 -1.00 -0.07 -9.21
N PRO A 25 -1.60 -0.39 -8.05
CA PRO A 25 -0.85 -0.68 -6.83
C PRO A 25 0.13 -1.84 -7.04
N ASN A 26 1.38 -1.66 -6.63
CA ASN A 26 2.38 -2.72 -6.62
C ASN A 26 2.36 -3.45 -5.27
N ILE A 27 1.34 -4.30 -5.09
CA ILE A 27 1.08 -4.99 -3.82
C ILE A 27 2.27 -5.85 -3.41
N THR A 28 2.88 -6.58 -4.35
CA THR A 28 4.02 -7.46 -4.06
C THR A 28 5.22 -6.68 -3.50
N GLN A 29 5.59 -5.56 -4.11
CA GLN A 29 6.69 -4.73 -3.59
C GLN A 29 6.31 -4.05 -2.28
N PHE A 30 5.05 -3.65 -2.11
CA PHE A 30 4.56 -3.16 -0.83
C PHE A 30 4.69 -4.22 0.28
N THR A 31 4.23 -5.45 0.06
CA THR A 31 4.31 -6.54 1.04
C THR A 31 5.76 -6.86 1.39
N ILE A 32 6.63 -7.00 0.38
CA ILE A 32 8.07 -7.23 0.60
C ILE A 32 8.67 -6.09 1.43
N GLY A 33 8.40 -4.84 1.04
CA GLY A 33 8.89 -3.66 1.74
C GLY A 33 8.38 -3.60 3.18
N MET A 34 7.11 -3.88 3.41
CA MET A 34 6.53 -3.95 4.75
C MET A 34 7.19 -5.04 5.59
N MET A 35 7.26 -6.28 5.11
CA MET A 35 7.80 -7.40 5.89
C MET A 35 9.29 -7.28 6.21
N THR A 36 10.05 -6.57 5.38
CA THR A 36 11.49 -6.34 5.57
C THR A 36 11.80 -5.05 6.33
N ASN A 37 10.82 -4.20 6.57
CA ASN A 37 10.98 -2.96 7.31
C ASN A 37 11.12 -3.24 8.83
N GLU A 38 12.07 -2.58 9.50
CA GLU A 38 12.30 -2.75 10.94
C GLU A 38 11.05 -2.42 11.78
N SER A 39 10.24 -1.46 11.35
CA SER A 39 8.99 -1.08 12.00
C SER A 39 7.94 -2.19 11.97
N TYR A 40 7.98 -3.08 10.98
CA TYR A 40 7.09 -4.25 10.94
C TYR A 40 7.41 -5.26 12.04
N ALA A 41 8.69 -5.43 12.39
CA ALA A 41 9.08 -6.30 13.49
C ALA A 41 8.51 -5.82 14.84
N LYS A 42 8.33 -4.50 15.01
CA LYS A 42 7.73 -3.92 16.23
C LYS A 42 6.27 -4.34 16.42
N LEU A 43 5.54 -4.67 15.35
CA LEU A 43 4.16 -5.16 15.42
C LEU A 43 4.04 -6.47 16.22
N ASN A 44 5.14 -7.19 16.45
CA ASN A 44 5.18 -8.33 17.37
C ASN A 44 4.86 -7.94 18.83
N ALA A 45 4.94 -6.67 19.20
CA ALA A 45 4.58 -6.20 20.53
C ALA A 45 3.06 -6.11 20.76
N SER A 46 2.24 -6.25 19.72
CA SER A 46 0.78 -6.17 19.85
C SER A 46 0.24 -7.28 20.76
N ALA A 47 -0.73 -6.95 21.61
CA ALA A 47 -1.47 -7.96 22.38
C ALA A 47 -2.33 -8.88 21.46
N ASN A 48 -2.60 -8.46 20.22
CA ASN A 48 -3.46 -9.15 19.25
C ASN A 48 -2.64 -9.88 18.17
N GLN A 49 -1.83 -10.87 18.54
CA GLN A 49 -1.01 -11.64 17.58
C GLN A 49 -1.82 -12.32 16.47
N GLU A 50 -3.08 -12.69 16.74
CA GLU A 50 -3.98 -13.22 15.72
C GLU A 50 -4.21 -12.23 14.57
N LEU A 51 -4.32 -10.92 14.87
CA LEU A 51 -4.50 -9.89 13.85
C LEU A 51 -3.25 -9.73 12.98
N LYS A 52 -2.05 -9.98 13.53
CA LYS A 52 -0.83 -10.01 12.72
C LYS A 52 -0.85 -11.15 11.71
N ILE A 53 -1.24 -12.35 12.12
CA ILE A 53 -1.38 -13.49 11.20
C ILE A 53 -2.45 -13.19 10.14
N ARG A 54 -3.58 -12.59 10.54
CA ARG A 54 -4.63 -12.18 9.60
C ARG A 54 -4.15 -11.11 8.63
N LEU A 55 -3.27 -10.20 9.06
CA LEU A 55 -2.66 -9.19 8.20
C LEU A 55 -1.81 -9.86 7.12
N GLU A 56 -0.93 -10.78 7.51
CA GLU A 56 -0.06 -11.54 6.58
C GLU A 56 -0.89 -12.32 5.55
N ILE A 57 -1.96 -12.99 5.99
CA ILE A 57 -2.88 -13.68 5.09
C ILE A 57 -3.61 -12.71 4.15
N ALA A 58 -4.05 -11.55 4.65
CA ALA A 58 -4.78 -10.55 3.88
C ALA A 58 -3.91 -9.95 2.78
N VAL A 59 -2.65 -9.59 3.06
CA VAL A 59 -1.74 -9.03 2.06
C VAL A 59 -1.37 -10.06 0.99
N THR A 60 -1.10 -11.32 1.36
CA THR A 60 -0.86 -12.38 0.36
C THR A 60 -2.09 -12.61 -0.53
N ARG A 61 -3.31 -12.54 0.02
CA ARG A 61 -4.53 -12.67 -0.79
C ARG A 61 -4.72 -11.50 -1.74
N LEU A 62 -4.39 -10.29 -1.33
CA LEU A 62 -4.44 -9.11 -2.18
C LEU A 62 -3.53 -9.26 -3.40
N GLU A 63 -2.32 -9.81 -3.23
CA GLU A 63 -1.38 -10.07 -4.35
C GLU A 63 -1.92 -11.01 -5.41
N LEU A 64 -2.80 -11.94 -5.03
CA LEU A 64 -3.38 -12.93 -5.93
C LEU A 64 -4.61 -12.43 -6.68
N LYS A 65 -5.12 -11.23 -6.33
CA LYS A 65 -6.33 -10.68 -6.93
C LYS A 65 -6.02 -9.93 -8.22
N PRO A 66 -6.84 -10.11 -9.28
CA PRO A 66 -6.71 -9.33 -10.50
C PRO A 66 -7.05 -7.86 -10.30
N GLU A 67 -7.88 -7.55 -9.30
CA GLU A 67 -8.30 -6.19 -8.94
C GLU A 67 -8.56 -6.11 -7.43
N ILE A 68 -8.12 -5.02 -6.79
CA ILE A 68 -8.39 -4.73 -5.39
C ILE A 68 -9.72 -3.98 -5.30
N THR A 69 -10.67 -4.51 -4.52
CA THR A 69 -11.97 -3.86 -4.32
C THR A 69 -12.00 -3.01 -3.05
N ALA A 70 -12.98 -2.10 -2.94
CA ALA A 70 -13.19 -1.34 -1.72
C ALA A 70 -13.40 -2.22 -0.47
N ILE A 71 -14.08 -3.37 -0.62
CA ILE A 71 -14.30 -4.33 0.48
C ILE A 71 -12.97 -4.90 0.97
N ASP A 72 -12.04 -5.18 0.06
CA ASP A 72 -10.72 -5.70 0.42
C ASP A 72 -9.92 -4.68 1.24
N LEU A 73 -9.98 -3.41 0.84
CA LEU A 73 -9.34 -2.32 1.57
C LEU A 73 -9.95 -2.10 2.94
N GLN A 74 -11.28 -2.21 3.07
CA GLN A 74 -11.96 -2.10 4.36
C GLN A 74 -11.60 -3.27 5.29
N LEU A 75 -11.48 -4.48 4.76
CA LEU A 75 -11.00 -5.65 5.51
C LEU A 75 -9.56 -5.44 6.00
N LEU A 76 -8.67 -5.00 5.10
CA LEU A 76 -7.28 -4.73 5.45
C LEU A 76 -7.19 -3.64 6.53
N LYS A 77 -7.96 -2.55 6.38
CA LYS A 77 -8.07 -1.47 7.37
C LYS A 77 -8.52 -1.97 8.72
N GLY A 78 -9.59 -2.76 8.78
CA GLY A 78 -10.09 -3.30 10.05
C GLY A 78 -9.06 -4.19 10.78
N ILE A 79 -8.31 -5.00 10.03
CA ILE A 79 -7.25 -5.84 10.60
C ILE A 79 -6.10 -4.97 11.14
N TRP A 80 -5.64 -4.01 10.33
CA TRP A 80 -4.55 -3.13 10.70
C TRP A 80 -4.90 -2.27 11.92
N ASP A 81 -6.04 -1.59 11.90
CA ASP A 81 -6.45 -0.70 12.99
C ASP A 81 -6.61 -1.48 14.31
N GLY A 82 -7.16 -2.69 14.25
CA GLY A 82 -7.23 -3.56 15.43
C GLY A 82 -5.85 -4.02 15.92
N LEU A 83 -4.88 -4.19 15.02
CA LEU A 83 -3.50 -4.51 15.38
C LEU A 83 -2.84 -3.33 16.11
N ILE A 84 -3.01 -2.12 15.57
CA ILE A 84 -2.53 -0.85 16.16
C ILE A 84 -3.18 -0.59 17.53
N GLN A 85 -4.48 -0.82 17.68
CA GLN A 85 -5.17 -0.70 18.97
C GLN A 85 -4.62 -1.65 20.03
N GLY A 86 -4.04 -2.79 19.63
CA GLY A 86 -3.38 -3.73 20.53
C GLY A 86 -1.93 -3.38 20.87
N MET A 87 -1.37 -2.30 20.31
CA MET A 87 0.02 -1.92 20.53
C MET A 87 0.23 -1.22 21.87
N PRO A 88 1.30 -1.55 22.63
CA PRO A 88 1.69 -0.77 23.79
C PRO A 88 2.12 0.65 23.39
N GLU A 89 1.78 1.62 24.24
CA GLU A 89 2.14 3.02 24.02
C GLU A 89 3.67 3.20 23.95
N GLY A 90 4.13 4.07 23.04
CA GLY A 90 5.55 4.41 22.88
C GLY A 90 6.40 3.37 22.12
N ILE A 91 5.82 2.24 21.70
CA ILE A 91 6.53 1.26 20.85
C ILE A 91 6.73 1.78 19.42
N LEU A 92 5.68 2.40 18.88
CA LEU A 92 5.71 3.02 17.56
C LEU A 92 6.10 4.50 17.70
N ASN A 93 6.90 4.98 16.76
CA ASN A 93 7.34 6.38 16.69
C ASN A 93 7.06 6.97 15.30
N ASN A 94 7.40 8.25 15.10
CA ASN A 94 7.09 8.90 13.83
C ASN A 94 7.88 8.31 12.64
N ASP A 95 9.09 7.81 12.85
CA ASP A 95 9.91 7.20 11.79
C ASP A 95 9.27 5.92 11.26
N ASP A 96 8.60 5.15 12.14
CA ASP A 96 7.83 3.98 11.75
C ASP A 96 6.68 4.34 10.80
N LYS A 97 5.91 5.38 11.16
CA LYS A 97 4.82 5.89 10.33
C LYS A 97 5.34 6.40 8.99
N GLN A 98 6.40 7.21 8.98
CA GLN A 98 6.97 7.76 7.74
C GLN A 98 7.50 6.65 6.83
N SER A 99 8.06 5.59 7.40
CA SER A 99 8.50 4.42 6.64
C SER A 99 7.33 3.73 5.94
N TRP A 100 6.21 3.52 6.64
CA TRP A 100 5.03 2.92 6.03
C TRP A 100 4.36 3.82 4.98
N ILE A 101 4.25 5.12 5.24
CA ILE A 101 3.73 6.09 4.26
C ILE A 101 4.62 6.10 3.00
N SER A 102 5.94 6.08 3.17
CA SER A 102 6.88 5.99 2.05
C SER A 102 6.66 4.73 1.21
N LEU A 103 6.48 3.57 1.87
CA LEU A 103 6.15 2.32 1.20
C LEU A 103 4.81 2.40 0.44
N CYS A 104 3.77 3.01 1.02
CA CYS A 104 2.51 3.23 0.32
C CYS A 104 2.70 4.08 -0.95
N ASN A 105 3.42 5.19 -0.83
CA ASN A 105 3.63 6.13 -1.93
C ASN A 105 4.44 5.52 -3.07
N ILE A 106 5.57 4.86 -2.77
CA ILE A 106 6.44 4.23 -3.78
C ILE A 106 5.70 3.13 -4.54
N ASN A 107 4.78 2.43 -3.88
CA ASN A 107 4.03 1.33 -4.45
C ASN A 107 2.62 1.70 -4.92
N ASN A 108 2.26 2.98 -4.92
CA ASN A 108 0.96 3.50 -5.36
C ASN A 108 -0.22 2.79 -4.66
N MET A 109 -0.10 2.58 -3.35
CA MET A 109 -1.15 1.93 -2.58
C MET A 109 -2.38 2.85 -2.42
N PRO A 110 -3.61 2.31 -2.45
CA PRO A 110 -4.85 3.10 -2.35
C PRO A 110 -5.21 3.47 -0.90
N PHE A 111 -4.21 3.52 -0.02
CA PHE A 111 -4.33 3.89 1.38
C PHE A 111 -3.02 4.49 1.90
N THR A 112 -3.10 5.24 3.00
CA THR A 112 -2.00 5.84 3.75
C THR A 112 -2.22 5.60 5.25
N PHE A 113 -1.42 6.22 6.12
CA PHE A 113 -1.52 6.11 7.58
C PHE A 113 -1.70 7.47 8.24
N ASN A 114 -2.62 7.51 9.21
CA ASN A 114 -2.92 8.67 10.05
C ASN A 114 -1.85 8.87 11.14
N ASP A 115 -1.96 9.98 11.87
CA ASP A 115 -1.06 10.30 12.99
C ASP A 115 -1.12 9.30 14.15
N ASP A 116 -2.27 8.64 14.33
CA ASP A 116 -2.48 7.57 15.31
C ASP A 116 -2.10 6.18 14.76
N TYR A 117 -1.37 6.12 13.64
CA TYR A 117 -0.93 4.92 12.95
C TYR A 117 -2.05 4.10 12.31
N THR A 118 -3.32 4.49 12.44
CA THR A 118 -4.43 3.81 11.77
C THR A 118 -4.38 4.05 10.26
N MET A 119 -4.97 3.14 9.50
CA MET A 119 -4.94 3.22 8.05
C MET A 119 -6.04 4.15 7.53
N GLN A 120 -5.71 5.02 6.59
CA GLN A 120 -6.68 5.86 5.88
C GLN A 120 -6.76 5.43 4.43
N ILE A 121 -7.95 5.02 3.96
CA ILE A 121 -8.18 4.76 2.54
C ILE A 121 -8.26 6.11 1.82
N ILE A 122 -7.47 6.29 0.77
CA ILE A 122 -7.36 7.54 0.00
C ILE A 122 -8.08 7.47 -1.35
N ASN A 123 -8.54 6.29 -1.78
CA ASN A 123 -9.24 6.17 -3.04
C ASN A 123 -10.68 6.67 -2.97
N ASP A 124 -10.90 7.82 -3.59
CA ASP A 124 -12.07 8.13 -4.40
C ASP A 124 -12.09 7.16 -5.61
N TYR A 125 -12.70 5.98 -5.45
CA TYR A 125 -13.15 5.23 -6.63
C TYR A 125 -14.32 6.04 -7.22
N ASN A 126 -14.01 7.01 -8.08
CA ASN A 126 -15.00 7.59 -8.98
C ASN A 126 -15.47 6.47 -9.91
N VAL A 127 -16.59 5.85 -9.54
CA VAL A 127 -17.48 5.15 -10.46
C VAL A 127 -18.45 6.17 -11.03
#